data_AF-A0A2H3JIX1-F1
#
_entry.id   AF-A0A2H3JIX1-F1
#
_cell.length_a   1.000
_cell.length_b   1.000
_cell.length_c   1.000
_cell.angle_alpha   90.00
_cell.angle_beta   90.00
_cell.angle_gamma   90.00
#
_symmetry.space_group_name_H-M   'P 1'
#
loop_
_entity.id
_entity.type
_entity.pdbx_description
1 polymer ?
#
loop_
_entity_poly.entity_id
_entity_poly.type
_entity_poly.pdbx_seq_one_letter_code
_entity_poly.pdbx_strand_id
1 'polypeptide(L)'
;MPAFQLPSLATVSEANAATSTGSKRSRDGDDYKVSNCSRVEQKRDGLRKAALAAADSVDTSLKVWKELLDVIKGAFFNFSVRGARVCLVIWETTVVEARNENTVWDDRARDLLQRRLLVPDDMDEDIKILLAKANATYSAFAEAQIAYLSCRPSPSELAKPNIWSKEQKTWDRFLCLRPSMRRGLPMSTLHTVFGTFQQEVNATFPSNEHANEALRIAALLCASMGESFKDEDARGQMFLQHIGNFFHIPGVICEDKLEPGSGGSDAYLQCARDYELLVNYLNEGAGKSEMKRTYIRHGAPMLLMSVIGPILIVAGGFYDGKSVIVEPLIRPCLMMEDDTDKRQQELAQVLYASFNAVRAFHSLLEAPLSMTYACGTPRVYPSFCRLDTRREALLQFEERLIPVDTGHHLLFSGKCRDPSTSTWDKVVVKLVKNYGSEVHRFLAGHNLAPILYGSVAAVGAPTAYVMSLLGKEWITLFEYRSRLPSDASTFTNAITAGLNKVLEVLESNDYVHGDLRDNNIMILVDAERRPVLDAGQAQLRVIDFDWAGEVRYPARRSDFIEGWPGRAGELIEAGHDRQLVKSWWP
;
A
#
# COMPACT_ATOMS: atom_id res chain seq x y z
N MET A 1 -25.72 35.90 -24.94
CA MET A 1 -24.98 34.75 -25.50
C MET A 1 -25.38 33.54 -24.67
N PRO A 2 -25.91 32.45 -25.27
CA PRO A 2 -26.44 31.35 -24.48
C PRO A 2 -25.28 30.50 -23.91
N ALA A 3 -25.46 30.08 -22.67
CA ALA A 3 -24.54 29.26 -21.90
C ALA A 3 -24.39 27.88 -22.54
N PHE A 4 -23.15 27.44 -22.71
CA PHE A 4 -22.82 26.07 -23.10
C PHE A 4 -23.19 25.11 -21.96
N GLN A 5 -24.20 24.26 -22.19
CA GLN A 5 -24.44 23.08 -21.37
C GLN A 5 -23.29 22.08 -21.57
N LEU A 6 -22.63 21.71 -20.48
CA LEU A 6 -21.57 20.68 -20.46
C LEU A 6 -22.20 19.28 -20.60
N PRO A 7 -21.58 18.33 -21.32
CA PRO A 7 -22.07 16.96 -21.40
C PRO A 7 -21.82 16.23 -20.08
N SER A 8 -22.83 15.52 -19.56
CA SER A 8 -22.66 14.63 -18.42
C SER A 8 -21.78 13.43 -18.81
N LEU A 9 -21.12 12.82 -17.82
CA LEU A 9 -20.34 11.58 -17.93
C LEU A 9 -21.14 10.36 -18.45
N ALA A 10 -22.39 10.53 -18.89
CA ALA A 10 -23.20 9.55 -19.60
C ALA A 10 -22.89 9.42 -21.11
N THR A 11 -22.10 10.33 -21.71
CA THR A 11 -21.92 10.41 -23.19
C THR A 11 -20.98 9.36 -23.81
N VAL A 12 -20.88 8.15 -23.24
CA VAL A 12 -20.30 6.99 -23.93
C VAL A 12 -21.40 5.98 -24.36
N SER A 13 -22.68 6.20 -24.02
CA SER A 13 -23.79 5.32 -24.46
C SER A 13 -24.56 5.79 -25.70
N GLU A 14 -24.27 6.97 -26.25
CA GLU A 14 -24.97 7.47 -27.46
C GLU A 14 -24.28 7.03 -28.75
N ALA A 15 -24.36 5.73 -29.03
CA ALA A 15 -24.27 5.21 -30.39
C ALA A 15 -25.11 3.93 -30.47
N ASN A 16 -26.44 4.06 -30.32
CA ASN A 16 -27.48 3.19 -30.90
C ASN A 16 -28.84 3.44 -30.20
N ALA A 17 -29.56 4.48 -30.58
CA ALA A 17 -30.99 4.54 -30.29
C ALA A 17 -31.71 5.44 -31.31
N ALA A 18 -32.35 4.82 -32.30
CA ALA A 18 -33.49 5.41 -32.97
C ALA A 18 -34.77 4.74 -32.44
N THR A 19 -35.73 5.60 -32.06
CA THR A 19 -37.15 5.34 -31.77
C THR A 19 -37.52 4.57 -30.49
N SER A 20 -38.17 5.29 -29.55
CA SER A 20 -39.40 4.89 -28.84
C SER A 20 -39.45 5.51 -27.44
N THR A 21 -40.44 6.38 -27.25
CA THR A 21 -40.78 7.12 -26.03
C THR A 21 -41.29 6.20 -24.93
N GLY A 22 -40.65 6.20 -23.77
CA GLY A 22 -41.14 5.53 -22.56
C GLY A 22 -40.07 5.48 -21.47
N SER A 23 -40.34 6.20 -20.37
CA SER A 23 -39.59 6.27 -19.10
C SER A 23 -38.66 5.07 -18.84
N LYS A 24 -37.36 5.22 -19.16
CA LYS A 24 -36.31 4.21 -18.92
C LYS A 24 -35.42 4.64 -17.76
N ARG A 25 -35.39 3.76 -16.76
CA ARG A 25 -34.39 3.59 -15.69
C ARG A 25 -32.95 3.89 -16.14
N SER A 26 -32.10 4.18 -15.16
CA SER A 26 -30.67 3.86 -15.15
C SER A 26 -30.44 2.33 -15.11
N ARG A 27 -30.92 1.58 -16.11
CA ARG A 27 -30.57 0.17 -16.34
C ARG A 27 -29.07 -0.03 -16.61
N ASP A 28 -28.36 1.05 -16.94
CA ASP A 28 -26.97 1.02 -17.38
C ASP A 28 -25.97 0.62 -16.27
N GLY A 29 -26.30 0.84 -14.99
CA GLY A 29 -25.43 0.44 -13.86
C GLY A 29 -25.43 -1.07 -13.59
N ASP A 30 -26.61 -1.68 -13.59
CA ASP A 30 -26.78 -3.13 -13.38
C ASP A 30 -26.33 -3.94 -14.61
N ASP A 31 -26.62 -3.45 -15.81
CA ASP A 31 -26.12 -4.06 -17.06
C ASP A 31 -24.58 -3.98 -17.14
N TYR A 32 -23.96 -2.92 -16.61
CA TYR A 32 -22.49 -2.80 -16.54
C TYR A 32 -21.86 -3.78 -15.52
N LYS A 33 -22.42 -3.92 -14.32
CA LYS A 33 -21.92 -4.86 -13.30
C LYS A 33 -22.03 -6.31 -13.78
N VAL A 34 -23.20 -6.73 -14.25
CA VAL A 34 -23.46 -8.11 -14.69
C VAL A 34 -22.64 -8.48 -15.94
N SER A 35 -22.52 -7.56 -16.91
CA SER A 35 -21.72 -7.78 -18.12
C SER A 35 -20.22 -7.90 -17.81
N ASN A 36 -19.69 -7.11 -16.87
CA ASN A 36 -18.27 -7.17 -16.51
C ASN A 36 -17.91 -8.41 -15.69
N CYS A 37 -18.76 -8.83 -14.74
CA CYS A 37 -18.51 -10.06 -13.97
C CYS A 37 -18.41 -11.28 -14.90
N SER A 38 -19.39 -11.46 -15.79
CA SER A 38 -19.39 -12.57 -16.75
C SER A 38 -18.17 -12.52 -17.68
N ARG A 39 -17.78 -11.33 -18.13
CA ARG A 39 -16.59 -11.13 -18.99
C ARG A 39 -15.29 -11.47 -18.26
N VAL A 40 -15.16 -11.11 -16.99
CA VAL A 40 -13.98 -11.43 -16.16
C VAL A 40 -13.86 -12.93 -15.93
N GLU A 41 -14.97 -13.60 -15.63
CA GLU A 41 -15.01 -15.05 -15.42
C GLU A 41 -14.64 -15.80 -16.71
N GLN A 42 -15.26 -15.46 -17.84
CA GLN A 42 -14.93 -16.05 -19.14
C GLN A 42 -13.46 -15.84 -19.51
N LYS A 43 -12.92 -14.64 -19.26
CA LYS A 43 -11.50 -14.34 -19.50
C LYS A 43 -10.60 -15.19 -18.61
N ARG A 44 -10.91 -15.30 -17.31
CA ARG A 44 -10.13 -16.10 -16.36
C ARG A 44 -10.14 -17.58 -16.73
N ASP A 45 -11.30 -18.12 -17.10
CA ASP A 45 -11.43 -19.51 -17.55
C ASP A 45 -10.64 -19.78 -18.84
N GLY A 46 -10.68 -18.84 -19.80
CA GLY A 46 -9.88 -18.91 -21.01
C GLY A 46 -8.38 -18.93 -20.72
N LEU A 47 -7.91 -18.03 -19.83
CA LEU A 47 -6.51 -17.98 -19.40
C LEU A 47 -6.09 -19.26 -18.67
N ARG A 48 -6.97 -19.82 -17.84
CA ARG A 48 -6.73 -21.08 -17.14
C ARG A 48 -6.56 -22.24 -18.11
N LYS A 49 -7.44 -22.36 -19.11
CA LYS A 49 -7.33 -23.37 -20.16
C LYS A 49 -6.04 -23.22 -20.96
N ALA A 50 -5.65 -21.98 -21.29
CA ALA A 50 -4.40 -21.71 -21.98
C ALA A 50 -3.17 -22.12 -21.15
N ALA A 51 -3.17 -21.81 -19.86
CA ALA A 51 -2.09 -22.20 -18.94
C ALA A 51 -1.97 -23.74 -18.81
N LEU A 52 -3.10 -24.45 -18.67
CA LEU A 52 -3.10 -25.92 -18.61
C LEU A 52 -2.64 -26.55 -19.93
N ALA A 53 -3.08 -26.05 -21.07
CA ALA A 53 -2.62 -26.54 -22.38
C ALA A 53 -1.11 -26.32 -22.58
N ALA A 54 -0.59 -25.17 -22.14
CA ALA A 54 0.85 -24.90 -22.18
C ALA A 54 1.64 -25.81 -21.20
N ALA A 55 1.06 -26.11 -20.04
CA ALA A 55 1.63 -27.06 -19.08
C ALA A 55 1.73 -28.49 -19.66
N ASP A 56 0.69 -28.94 -20.39
CA ASP A 56 0.70 -30.24 -21.09
C ASP A 56 1.80 -30.30 -22.18
N SER A 57 2.05 -29.17 -22.85
CA SER A 57 3.15 -29.05 -23.82
C SER A 57 4.53 -29.17 -23.15
N VAL A 58 4.70 -28.61 -21.96
CA VAL A 58 5.94 -28.74 -21.18
C VAL A 58 6.14 -30.20 -20.77
N ASP A 59 5.12 -30.85 -20.22
CA ASP A 59 5.21 -32.26 -19.79
C ASP A 59 5.56 -33.22 -20.91
N THR A 60 4.93 -33.06 -22.07
CA THR A 60 5.20 -33.87 -23.25
C THR A 60 6.67 -33.74 -23.68
N SER A 61 7.25 -32.56 -23.48
CA SER A 61 8.62 -32.24 -23.89
C SER A 61 9.67 -32.55 -22.81
N LEU A 62 9.29 -32.63 -21.53
CA LEU A 62 10.22 -32.82 -20.41
C LEU A 62 11.06 -34.09 -20.54
N LYS A 63 10.46 -35.19 -21.01
CA LYS A 63 11.19 -36.45 -21.23
C LYS A 63 12.31 -36.27 -22.26
N VAL A 64 11.99 -35.63 -23.39
CA VAL A 64 12.94 -35.35 -24.47
C VAL A 64 14.08 -34.45 -23.98
N TRP A 65 13.79 -33.43 -23.17
CA TRP A 65 14.83 -32.56 -22.62
C TRP A 65 15.72 -33.24 -21.58
N LYS A 66 15.17 -34.13 -20.76
CA LYS A 66 15.96 -34.95 -19.82
C LYS A 66 16.94 -35.85 -20.57
N GLU A 67 16.48 -36.50 -21.65
CA GLU A 67 17.33 -37.32 -22.53
C GLU A 67 18.39 -36.47 -23.24
N LEU A 68 18.04 -35.27 -23.71
CA LEU A 68 18.99 -34.32 -24.31
C LEU A 68 20.12 -33.92 -23.33
N LEU A 69 19.79 -33.68 -22.05
CA LEU A 69 20.81 -33.35 -21.05
C LEU A 69 21.80 -34.50 -20.80
N ASP A 70 21.37 -35.76 -20.99
CA ASP A 70 22.25 -36.92 -20.89
C ASP A 70 23.23 -36.98 -22.07
N VAL A 71 22.77 -36.61 -23.27
CA VAL A 71 23.62 -36.46 -24.46
C VAL A 71 24.65 -35.34 -24.26
N ILE A 72 24.22 -34.16 -23.78
CA ILE A 72 25.10 -33.01 -23.55
C ILE A 72 26.19 -33.33 -22.51
N LYS A 73 25.85 -34.08 -21.45
CA LYS A 73 26.79 -34.51 -20.41
C LYS A 73 27.98 -35.30 -20.96
N GLY A 74 27.77 -36.04 -22.05
CA GLY A 74 28.83 -36.79 -22.73
C GLY A 74 29.72 -35.95 -23.64
N ALA A 75 29.28 -34.75 -24.03
CA ALA A 75 29.91 -33.96 -25.09
C ALA A 75 30.51 -32.62 -24.63
N PHE A 76 30.04 -32.02 -23.52
CA PHE A 76 30.46 -30.67 -23.09
C PHE A 76 30.82 -30.60 -21.61
N PHE A 77 32.12 -30.50 -21.30
CA PHE A 77 32.61 -30.43 -19.91
C PHE A 77 32.34 -29.09 -19.20
N ASN A 78 32.16 -28.00 -19.95
CA ASN A 78 31.94 -26.65 -19.39
C ASN A 78 30.47 -26.33 -19.10
N PHE A 79 29.53 -27.15 -19.57
CA PHE A 79 28.11 -26.93 -19.31
C PHE A 79 27.69 -27.53 -17.96
N SER A 80 27.05 -26.72 -17.10
CA SER A 80 26.52 -27.19 -15.83
C SER A 80 25.24 -28.02 -16.04
N VAL A 81 25.41 -29.29 -16.44
CA VAL A 81 24.30 -30.26 -16.56
C VAL A 81 23.54 -30.38 -15.24
N ARG A 82 24.24 -30.26 -14.10
CA ARG A 82 23.59 -30.25 -12.78
C ARG A 82 22.64 -29.07 -12.63
N GLY A 83 23.05 -27.86 -13.01
CA GLY A 83 22.19 -26.68 -12.98
C GLY A 83 20.98 -26.81 -13.92
N ALA A 84 21.20 -27.34 -15.13
CA ALA A 84 20.14 -27.58 -16.10
C ALA A 84 19.12 -28.62 -15.60
N ARG A 85 19.59 -29.72 -14.98
CA ARG A 85 18.70 -30.72 -14.37
C ARG A 85 17.88 -30.15 -13.23
N VAL A 86 18.49 -29.34 -12.36
CA VAL A 86 17.76 -28.62 -11.30
C VAL A 86 16.69 -27.72 -11.90
N CYS A 87 16.99 -27.01 -12.98
CA CYS A 87 16.02 -26.17 -13.68
C CYS A 87 14.83 -26.98 -14.22
N LEU A 88 15.08 -28.13 -14.89
CA LEU A 88 14.00 -29.00 -15.38
C LEU A 88 13.15 -29.57 -14.25
N VAL A 89 13.74 -29.94 -13.12
CA VAL A 89 12.99 -30.40 -11.92
C VAL A 89 12.12 -29.27 -11.37
N ILE A 90 12.62 -28.03 -11.34
CA ILE A 90 11.82 -26.86 -10.96
C ILE A 90 10.65 -26.69 -11.93
N TRP A 91 10.89 -26.77 -13.24
CA TRP A 91 9.83 -26.64 -14.25
C TRP A 91 8.75 -27.72 -14.09
N GLU A 92 9.14 -28.97 -13.91
CA GLU A 92 8.24 -30.10 -13.65
C GLU A 92 7.41 -29.88 -12.38
N THR A 93 8.05 -29.45 -11.29
CA THR A 93 7.35 -29.13 -10.03
C THR A 93 6.36 -27.98 -10.23
N THR A 94 6.76 -26.92 -10.94
CA THR A 94 5.93 -25.74 -11.21
C THR A 94 4.71 -26.09 -12.07
N VAL A 95 4.86 -27.00 -13.04
CA VAL A 95 3.75 -27.51 -13.85
C VAL A 95 2.77 -28.35 -13.02
N VAL A 96 3.29 -29.24 -12.17
CA VAL A 96 2.44 -30.02 -11.24
C VAL A 96 1.66 -29.10 -10.31
N GLU A 97 2.34 -28.08 -9.75
CA GLU A 97 1.74 -27.05 -8.91
C GLU A 97 0.65 -26.25 -9.65
N ALA A 98 0.82 -25.95 -10.94
CA ALA A 98 -0.18 -25.23 -11.75
C ALA A 98 -1.47 -26.03 -12.00
N ARG A 99 -1.39 -27.36 -12.02
CA ARG A 99 -2.56 -28.23 -12.12
C ARG A 99 -3.31 -28.39 -10.80
N ASN A 100 -2.63 -28.16 -9.67
CA ASN A 100 -3.25 -28.24 -8.36
C ASN A 100 -3.91 -26.90 -7.99
N GLU A 101 -5.25 -26.88 -7.96
CA GLU A 101 -6.05 -25.70 -7.58
C GLU A 101 -5.83 -25.20 -6.15
N ASN A 102 -5.17 -26.00 -5.31
CA ASN A 102 -4.87 -25.64 -3.93
C ASN A 102 -3.46 -25.05 -3.75
N THR A 103 -2.66 -24.98 -4.82
CA THR A 103 -1.33 -24.36 -4.77
C THR A 103 -1.46 -22.87 -4.45
N VAL A 104 -0.63 -22.40 -3.52
CA VAL A 104 -0.48 -20.99 -3.20
C VAL A 104 0.69 -20.41 -3.99
N TRP A 105 0.40 -19.44 -4.86
CA TRP A 105 1.37 -18.82 -5.75
C TRP A 105 1.98 -17.54 -5.15
N ASP A 106 2.82 -17.70 -4.13
CA ASP A 106 3.49 -16.57 -3.47
C ASP A 106 4.64 -15.97 -4.31
N ASP A 107 5.36 -15.00 -3.74
CA ASP A 107 6.49 -14.34 -4.40
C ASP A 107 7.60 -15.33 -4.78
N ARG A 108 7.80 -16.40 -3.99
CA ARG A 108 8.77 -17.46 -4.31
C ARG A 108 8.32 -18.27 -5.52
N ALA A 109 7.04 -18.59 -5.63
CA ALA A 109 6.48 -19.31 -6.78
C ALA A 109 6.63 -18.50 -8.08
N ARG A 110 6.55 -17.16 -8.00
CA ARG A 110 6.83 -16.27 -9.14
C ARG A 110 8.26 -16.42 -9.66
N ASP A 111 9.25 -16.54 -8.77
CA ASP A 111 10.64 -16.75 -9.16
C ASP A 111 10.85 -18.08 -9.89
N LEU A 112 10.07 -19.11 -9.55
CA LEU A 112 10.10 -20.41 -10.24
C LEU A 112 9.63 -20.30 -11.69
N LEU A 113 8.57 -19.52 -11.94
CA LEU A 113 8.06 -19.23 -13.30
C LEU A 113 9.08 -18.47 -14.15
N GLN A 114 10.01 -17.74 -13.52
CA GLN A 114 11.06 -16.99 -14.22
C GLN A 114 12.34 -17.80 -14.47
N ARG A 115 12.46 -19.03 -13.95
CA ARG A 115 13.67 -19.86 -14.16
C ARG A 115 13.85 -20.23 -15.63
N ARG A 116 15.07 -20.11 -16.13
CA ARG A 116 15.47 -20.46 -17.50
C ARG A 116 16.71 -21.34 -17.50
N LEU A 117 16.81 -22.21 -18.50
CA LEU A 117 18.06 -22.92 -18.80
C LEU A 117 19.09 -21.91 -19.28
N LEU A 118 20.30 -21.99 -18.73
CA LEU A 118 21.44 -21.25 -19.25
C LEU A 118 21.84 -21.85 -20.59
N VAL A 119 22.11 -21.00 -21.58
CA VAL A 119 22.57 -21.42 -22.92
C VAL A 119 23.92 -20.75 -23.15
N PRO A 120 25.04 -21.47 -23.02
CA PRO A 120 26.38 -20.91 -23.25
C PRO A 120 26.61 -20.53 -24.72
N ASP A 121 27.39 -19.48 -24.95
CA ASP A 121 27.73 -18.99 -26.29
C ASP A 121 28.69 -19.93 -27.04
N ASP A 122 29.44 -20.78 -26.34
CA ASP A 122 30.41 -21.72 -26.90
C ASP A 122 29.81 -23.12 -27.22
N MET A 123 28.49 -23.28 -27.06
CA MET A 123 27.80 -24.53 -27.32
C MET A 123 27.52 -24.74 -28.81
N ASP A 124 27.41 -26.01 -29.22
CA ASP A 124 26.98 -26.39 -30.57
C ASP A 124 25.62 -25.76 -30.94
N GLU A 125 25.50 -25.28 -32.17
CA GLU A 125 24.32 -24.51 -32.62
C GLU A 125 23.03 -25.34 -32.62
N ASP A 126 23.09 -26.62 -32.96
CA ASP A 126 21.90 -27.47 -32.92
C ASP A 126 21.42 -27.67 -31.48
N ILE A 127 22.35 -27.82 -30.53
CA ILE A 127 22.04 -27.92 -29.10
C ILE A 127 21.50 -26.61 -28.56
N LYS A 128 22.06 -25.46 -28.96
CA LYS A 128 21.54 -24.13 -28.61
C LYS A 128 20.10 -23.97 -29.07
N ILE A 129 19.79 -24.36 -30.32
CA ILE A 129 18.43 -24.30 -30.87
C ILE A 129 17.47 -25.16 -30.03
N LEU A 130 17.89 -26.35 -29.62
CA LEU A 130 17.06 -27.23 -28.79
C LEU A 130 16.83 -26.66 -27.37
N LEU A 131 17.86 -26.13 -26.72
CA LEU A 131 17.73 -25.49 -25.40
C LEU A 131 16.91 -24.19 -25.46
N ALA A 132 17.08 -23.40 -26.53
CA ALA A 132 16.28 -22.21 -26.78
C ALA A 132 14.81 -22.57 -26.99
N LYS A 133 14.52 -23.65 -27.73
CA LYS A 133 13.16 -24.19 -27.89
C LYS A 133 12.58 -24.64 -26.55
N ALA A 134 13.36 -25.31 -25.70
CA ALA A 134 12.92 -25.69 -24.35
C ALA A 134 12.55 -24.47 -23.49
N ASN A 135 13.42 -23.45 -23.48
CA ASN A 135 13.16 -22.18 -22.81
C ASN A 135 11.91 -21.48 -23.36
N ALA A 136 11.68 -21.50 -24.67
CA ALA A 136 10.51 -20.90 -25.30
C ALA A 136 9.21 -21.62 -24.88
N THR A 137 9.20 -22.96 -24.89
CA THR A 137 8.05 -23.75 -24.44
C THR A 137 7.72 -23.47 -22.97
N TYR A 138 8.72 -23.46 -22.08
CA TYR A 138 8.48 -23.12 -20.67
C TYR A 138 8.06 -21.66 -20.48
N SER A 139 8.60 -20.73 -21.28
CA SER A 139 8.21 -19.31 -21.23
C SER A 139 6.74 -19.12 -21.60
N ALA A 140 6.25 -19.81 -22.63
CA ALA A 140 4.84 -19.76 -23.00
C ALA A 140 3.92 -20.25 -21.86
N PHE A 141 4.30 -21.35 -21.18
CA PHE A 141 3.60 -21.79 -19.97
C PHE A 141 3.67 -20.73 -18.85
N ALA A 142 4.86 -20.22 -18.55
CA ALA A 142 5.06 -19.26 -17.47
C ALA A 142 4.26 -17.98 -17.71
N GLU A 143 4.24 -17.45 -18.93
CA GLU A 143 3.47 -16.27 -19.33
C GLU A 143 1.96 -16.52 -19.22
N ALA A 144 1.47 -17.66 -19.72
CA ALA A 144 0.06 -18.03 -19.60
C ALA A 144 -0.37 -18.18 -18.13
N GLN A 145 0.47 -18.81 -17.31
CA GLN A 145 0.22 -18.99 -15.88
C GLN A 145 0.25 -17.65 -15.13
N ILE A 146 1.19 -16.75 -15.44
CA ILE A 146 1.23 -15.40 -14.88
C ILE A 146 -0.02 -14.62 -15.28
N ALA A 147 -0.45 -14.71 -16.54
CA ALA A 147 -1.65 -14.04 -17.02
C ALA A 147 -2.91 -14.55 -16.30
N TYR A 148 -3.05 -15.87 -16.11
CA TYR A 148 -4.12 -16.47 -15.33
C TYR A 148 -4.13 -15.98 -13.87
N LEU A 149 -2.98 -16.03 -13.20
CA LEU A 149 -2.85 -15.63 -11.79
C LEU A 149 -3.04 -14.13 -11.56
N SER A 150 -2.72 -13.30 -12.56
CA SER A 150 -2.98 -11.85 -12.52
C SER A 150 -4.45 -11.51 -12.87
N CYS A 151 -5.21 -12.45 -13.41
CA CYS A 151 -6.62 -12.27 -13.74
C CYS A 151 -7.50 -12.70 -12.57
N ARG A 152 -7.61 -11.85 -11.54
CA ARG A 152 -8.40 -12.13 -10.33
C ARG A 152 -9.88 -12.48 -10.62
N PRO A 153 -10.55 -13.24 -9.74
CA PRO A 153 -11.98 -13.56 -9.86
C PRO A 153 -12.88 -12.32 -9.95
N SER A 154 -14.16 -12.54 -10.27
CA SER A 154 -15.22 -11.53 -10.16
C SER A 154 -15.34 -11.03 -8.71
N PRO A 155 -15.92 -9.83 -8.47
CA PRO A 155 -16.09 -9.29 -7.12
C PRO A 155 -16.76 -10.29 -6.17
N SER A 156 -17.87 -10.89 -6.59
CA SER A 156 -18.64 -11.84 -5.79
C SER A 156 -17.86 -13.11 -5.45
N GLU A 157 -17.13 -13.66 -6.42
CA GLU A 157 -16.30 -14.86 -6.23
C GLU A 157 -15.09 -14.56 -5.36
N LEU A 158 -14.38 -13.46 -5.61
CA LEU A 158 -13.20 -13.07 -4.84
C LEU A 158 -13.56 -12.91 -3.37
N ALA A 159 -14.70 -12.30 -3.07
CA ALA A 159 -15.15 -12.02 -1.71
C ALA A 159 -15.58 -13.26 -0.90
N LYS A 160 -15.59 -14.46 -1.49
CA LYS A 160 -15.88 -15.70 -0.76
C LYS A 160 -14.74 -16.04 0.21
N PRO A 161 -15.03 -16.47 1.46
CA PRO A 161 -14.02 -16.73 2.49
C PRO A 161 -12.84 -17.64 2.08
N ASN A 162 -13.14 -18.70 1.35
CA ASN A 162 -12.17 -19.68 0.85
C ASN A 162 -11.38 -19.21 -0.38
N ILE A 163 -11.84 -18.15 -1.06
CA ILE A 163 -11.20 -17.60 -2.26
C ILE A 163 -10.30 -16.43 -1.89
N TRP A 164 -10.81 -15.39 -1.20
CA TRP A 164 -9.98 -14.21 -0.89
C TRP A 164 -8.73 -14.58 -0.09
N SER A 165 -8.83 -15.56 0.82
CA SER A 165 -7.70 -16.00 1.65
C SER A 165 -6.61 -16.68 0.84
N LYS A 166 -6.95 -17.31 -0.29
CA LYS A 166 -5.99 -17.87 -1.25
C LYS A 166 -5.43 -16.77 -2.16
N GLU A 167 -6.31 -15.95 -2.73
CA GLU A 167 -5.94 -14.85 -3.65
C GLU A 167 -5.03 -13.82 -2.95
N GLN A 168 -5.23 -13.56 -1.64
CA GLN A 168 -4.37 -12.66 -0.87
C GLN A 168 -2.98 -13.21 -0.54
N LYS A 169 -2.73 -14.49 -0.82
CA LYS A 169 -1.39 -15.08 -0.71
C LYS A 169 -0.60 -14.99 -2.02
N THR A 170 -1.21 -14.57 -3.11
CA THR A 170 -0.52 -14.43 -4.39
C THR A 170 0.44 -13.23 -4.41
N TRP A 171 1.34 -13.18 -5.40
CA TRP A 171 2.19 -12.00 -5.64
C TRP A 171 1.39 -10.78 -6.11
N ASP A 172 0.30 -10.99 -6.84
CA ASP A 172 -0.59 -9.93 -7.35
C ASP A 172 -1.74 -9.72 -6.35
N ARG A 173 -1.37 -9.21 -5.19
CA ARG A 173 -2.24 -9.07 -4.01
C ARG A 173 -2.85 -7.67 -3.89
N PHE A 174 -4.07 -7.61 -3.36
CA PHE A 174 -4.85 -6.37 -3.23
C PHE A 174 -4.64 -5.71 -1.85
N LEU A 175 -4.37 -4.40 -1.80
CA LEU A 175 -4.11 -3.66 -0.56
C LEU A 175 -5.42 -3.16 0.09
N CYS A 176 -6.10 -4.02 0.85
CA CYS A 176 -7.41 -3.74 1.49
C CYS A 176 -7.44 -3.89 3.01
N LEU A 177 -6.29 -3.96 3.69
CA LEU A 177 -6.15 -4.32 5.12
C LEU A 177 -6.65 -5.74 5.47
N ARG A 178 -6.85 -6.61 4.47
CA ARG A 178 -7.26 -8.00 4.68
C ARG A 178 -6.36 -8.99 3.92
N PRO A 179 -5.50 -9.76 4.63
CA PRO A 179 -5.18 -9.65 6.06
C PRO A 179 -4.50 -8.32 6.42
N SER A 180 -4.29 -8.04 7.71
CA SER A 180 -3.77 -6.75 8.21
C SER A 180 -2.44 -6.32 7.58
N MET A 181 -1.61 -7.26 7.12
CA MET A 181 -0.37 -6.95 6.39
C MET A 181 -0.60 -6.44 4.96
N ARG A 182 -1.79 -6.61 4.38
CA ARG A 182 -2.17 -6.15 3.04
C ARG A 182 -2.67 -4.72 3.06
N ARG A 183 -1.85 -3.82 3.60
CA ARG A 183 -2.15 -2.41 3.75
C ARG A 183 -1.34 -1.58 2.78
N GLY A 184 -1.96 -0.55 2.19
CA GLY A 184 -1.23 0.50 1.48
C GLY A 184 -0.78 1.61 2.43
N LEU A 185 -0.46 2.76 1.84
CA LEU A 185 -0.28 3.99 2.59
C LEU A 185 -1.63 4.45 3.17
N PRO A 186 -1.64 5.15 4.33
CA PRO A 186 -2.86 5.74 4.85
C PRO A 186 -3.53 6.65 3.81
N MET A 187 -4.84 6.54 3.63
CA MET A 187 -5.58 7.30 2.60
C MET A 187 -5.34 8.81 2.66
N SER A 188 -5.23 9.37 3.88
CA SER A 188 -4.95 10.79 4.09
C SER A 188 -3.57 11.24 3.60
N THR A 189 -2.61 10.33 3.41
CA THR A 189 -1.30 10.62 2.80
C THR A 189 -1.33 10.61 1.27
N LEU A 190 -2.36 10.00 0.67
CA LEU A 190 -2.50 9.81 -0.77
C LEU A 190 -3.36 10.89 -1.41
N HIS A 191 -4.37 11.40 -0.71
CA HIS A 191 -5.22 12.48 -1.19
C HIS A 191 -5.81 13.30 -0.04
N THR A 192 -5.80 14.63 -0.18
CA THR A 192 -6.26 15.57 0.86
C THR A 192 -7.74 15.42 1.19
N VAL A 193 -8.56 15.03 0.22
CA VAL A 193 -10.00 14.78 0.41
C VAL A 193 -10.26 13.71 1.47
N PHE A 194 -9.47 12.63 1.53
CA PHE A 194 -9.66 11.60 2.55
C PHE A 194 -9.31 12.11 3.95
N GLY A 195 -8.25 12.90 4.06
CA GLY A 195 -7.89 13.55 5.32
C GLY A 195 -8.96 14.56 5.78
N THR A 196 -9.50 15.34 4.85
CA THR A 196 -10.58 16.30 5.10
C THR A 196 -11.85 15.59 5.53
N PHE A 197 -12.24 14.51 4.84
CA PHE A 197 -13.35 13.65 5.23
C PHE A 197 -13.22 13.16 6.68
N GLN A 198 -12.06 12.62 7.06
CA GLN A 198 -11.81 12.14 8.42
C GLN A 198 -11.86 13.26 9.46
N GLN A 199 -11.37 14.46 9.10
CA GLN A 199 -11.47 15.63 9.98
C GLN A 199 -12.94 16.05 10.15
N GLU A 200 -13.70 16.14 9.06
CA GLU A 200 -15.10 16.53 9.07
C GLU A 200 -15.95 15.56 9.88
N VAL A 201 -15.70 14.24 9.80
CA VAL A 201 -16.43 13.25 10.61
C VAL A 201 -16.22 13.44 12.12
N ASN A 202 -15.11 14.03 12.54
CA ASN A 202 -14.80 14.27 13.95
C ASN A 202 -15.01 15.74 14.37
N ALA A 203 -15.42 16.61 13.45
CA ALA A 203 -15.66 18.02 13.71
C ALA A 203 -17.05 18.25 14.31
N THR A 204 -17.28 19.46 14.82
CA THR A 204 -18.63 19.90 15.19
C THR A 204 -19.54 19.89 13.96
N PHE A 205 -20.75 19.33 14.10
CA PHE A 205 -21.71 19.26 13.00
C PHE A 205 -22.10 20.66 12.54
N PRO A 206 -21.95 21.00 11.26
CA PRO A 206 -22.17 22.36 10.79
C PRO A 206 -23.67 22.67 10.67
N SER A 207 -24.01 23.96 10.79
CA SER A 207 -25.37 24.46 10.59
C SER A 207 -25.53 25.04 9.19
N ASN A 208 -25.71 24.19 8.19
CA ASN A 208 -25.98 24.60 6.81
C ASN A 208 -27.01 23.68 6.13
N GLU A 209 -27.49 24.06 4.93
CA GLU A 209 -28.53 23.32 4.21
C GLU A 209 -28.15 21.86 3.93
N HIS A 210 -26.92 21.61 3.49
CA HIS A 210 -26.45 20.25 3.21
C HIS A 210 -26.33 19.40 4.48
N ALA A 211 -25.99 20.00 5.62
CA ALA A 211 -25.96 19.31 6.90
C ALA A 211 -27.38 18.98 7.39
N ASN A 212 -28.33 19.90 7.23
CA ASN A 212 -29.73 19.64 7.55
C ASN A 212 -30.30 18.51 6.69
N GLU A 213 -29.95 18.48 5.41
CA GLU A 213 -30.35 17.41 4.49
C GLU A 213 -29.68 16.07 4.86
N ALA A 214 -28.39 16.07 5.20
CA ALA A 214 -27.70 14.88 5.70
C ALA A 214 -28.37 14.32 6.97
N LEU A 215 -28.81 15.19 7.88
CA LEU A 215 -29.54 14.80 9.09
C LEU A 215 -30.92 14.20 8.77
N ARG A 216 -31.65 14.78 7.82
CA ARG A 216 -32.93 14.25 7.34
C ARG A 216 -32.75 12.86 6.73
N ILE A 217 -31.74 12.68 5.88
CA ILE A 217 -31.43 11.39 5.25
C ILE A 217 -31.02 10.36 6.31
N ALA A 218 -30.19 10.77 7.28
CA ALA A 218 -29.77 9.87 8.37
C ALA A 218 -30.96 9.37 9.18
N ALA A 219 -31.92 10.25 9.52
CA ALA A 219 -33.15 9.85 10.21
C ALA A 219 -33.96 8.83 9.39
N LEU A 220 -34.13 9.06 8.09
CA LEU A 220 -34.85 8.12 7.21
C LEU A 220 -34.15 6.76 7.10
N LEU A 221 -32.82 6.75 6.97
CA LEU A 221 -32.05 5.51 6.93
C LEU A 221 -32.13 4.76 8.26
N CYS A 222 -32.03 5.45 9.39
CA CYS A 222 -32.20 4.82 10.70
C CYS A 222 -33.58 4.20 10.89
N ALA A 223 -34.62 4.82 10.33
CA ALA A 223 -36.01 4.35 10.40
C ALA A 223 -36.28 3.09 9.55
N SER A 224 -35.56 2.91 8.44
CA SER A 224 -35.90 1.88 7.43
C SER A 224 -34.88 0.76 7.29
N MET A 225 -33.59 1.03 7.54
CA MET A 225 -32.52 0.07 7.26
C MET A 225 -32.42 -1.04 8.32
N GLY A 226 -33.12 -0.92 9.44
CA GLY A 226 -33.30 -1.99 10.42
C GLY A 226 -34.34 -3.04 10.03
N GLU A 227 -35.14 -2.78 8.99
CA GLU A 227 -36.19 -3.68 8.54
C GLU A 227 -35.65 -4.91 7.80
N SER A 228 -36.48 -5.97 7.73
CA SER A 228 -36.19 -7.14 6.92
C SER A 228 -36.49 -6.86 5.44
N PHE A 229 -35.58 -7.25 4.55
CA PHE A 229 -35.75 -7.14 3.10
C PHE A 229 -35.80 -8.52 2.46
N LYS A 230 -36.54 -8.62 1.35
CA LYS A 230 -36.71 -9.88 0.61
C LYS A 230 -35.44 -10.34 -0.14
N ASP A 231 -34.63 -9.38 -0.61
CA ASP A 231 -33.44 -9.59 -1.44
C ASP A 231 -32.50 -8.37 -1.33
N GLU A 232 -31.26 -8.52 -1.78
CA GLU A 232 -30.23 -7.46 -1.76
C GLU A 232 -30.66 -6.24 -2.61
N ASP A 233 -31.36 -6.48 -3.72
CA ASP A 233 -31.87 -5.44 -4.60
C ASP A 233 -32.88 -4.52 -3.91
N ALA A 234 -33.84 -5.08 -3.17
CA ALA A 234 -34.83 -4.29 -2.42
C ALA A 234 -34.17 -3.45 -1.33
N ARG A 235 -33.15 -3.99 -0.66
CA ARG A 235 -32.37 -3.26 0.33
C ARG A 235 -31.60 -2.10 -0.30
N GLY A 236 -30.86 -2.37 -1.38
CA GLY A 236 -30.11 -1.35 -2.11
C GLY A 236 -31.02 -0.26 -2.67
N GLN A 237 -32.20 -0.62 -3.17
CA GLN A 237 -33.20 0.36 -3.62
C GLN A 237 -33.70 1.25 -2.47
N MET A 238 -33.94 0.70 -1.28
CA MET A 238 -34.33 1.49 -0.11
C MET A 238 -33.23 2.47 0.30
N PHE A 239 -31.98 2.01 0.35
CA PHE A 239 -30.82 2.86 0.63
C PHE A 239 -30.69 4.01 -0.37
N LEU A 240 -30.75 3.69 -1.67
CA LEU A 240 -30.69 4.67 -2.76
C LEU A 240 -31.89 5.61 -2.79
N GLN A 241 -33.09 5.14 -2.42
CA GLN A 241 -34.28 5.98 -2.36
C GLN A 241 -34.13 7.09 -1.31
N HIS A 242 -33.54 6.78 -0.15
CA HIS A 242 -33.33 7.77 0.91
C HIS A 242 -32.17 8.72 0.60
N ILE A 243 -31.09 8.21 0.03
CA ILE A 243 -29.97 9.04 -0.42
C ILE A 243 -30.37 9.94 -1.59
N GLY A 244 -31.20 9.44 -2.51
CA GLY A 244 -31.64 10.17 -3.69
C GLY A 244 -30.48 10.75 -4.49
N ASN A 245 -30.61 12.03 -4.90
CA ASN A 245 -29.58 12.76 -5.63
C ASN A 245 -28.54 13.44 -4.71
N PHE A 246 -28.57 13.15 -3.40
CA PHE A 246 -27.63 13.74 -2.45
C PHE A 246 -26.19 13.46 -2.86
N PHE A 247 -25.90 12.26 -3.35
CA PHE A 247 -24.69 12.00 -4.12
C PHE A 247 -24.99 12.09 -5.61
N HIS A 248 -24.39 13.06 -6.30
CA HIS A 248 -24.29 12.96 -7.75
C HIS A 248 -23.24 11.88 -8.08
N ILE A 249 -23.71 10.66 -8.37
CA ILE A 249 -22.88 9.59 -8.96
C ILE A 249 -22.49 10.10 -10.36
N PRO A 250 -21.20 10.28 -10.69
CA PRO A 250 -20.06 9.45 -10.31
C PRO A 250 -19.29 9.84 -9.03
N GLY A 251 -18.69 8.88 -8.34
CA GLY A 251 -17.82 9.13 -7.17
C GLY A 251 -18.02 8.20 -5.97
N VAL A 252 -18.99 7.30 -6.05
CA VAL A 252 -19.28 6.27 -5.03
C VAL A 252 -19.47 4.91 -5.70
N ILE A 253 -18.89 3.87 -5.13
CA ILE A 253 -19.27 2.47 -5.38
C ILE A 253 -20.02 1.97 -4.15
N CYS A 254 -21.15 1.29 -4.36
CA CYS A 254 -21.94 0.70 -3.29
C CYS A 254 -22.12 -0.80 -3.53
N GLU A 255 -21.96 -1.57 -2.45
CA GLU A 255 -22.32 -2.99 -2.38
C GLU A 255 -23.25 -3.24 -1.19
N ASP A 256 -24.34 -3.94 -1.47
CA ASP A 256 -25.43 -4.20 -0.53
C ASP A 256 -25.51 -5.69 -0.19
N LYS A 257 -25.68 -5.99 1.10
CA LYS A 257 -25.91 -7.34 1.64
C LYS A 257 -27.05 -7.30 2.64
N LEU A 258 -27.89 -8.35 2.60
CA LEU A 258 -29.01 -8.49 3.51
C LEU A 258 -28.57 -8.47 4.97
N GLU A 259 -27.60 -9.32 5.33
CA GLU A 259 -27.02 -9.42 6.67
C GLU A 259 -25.53 -9.76 6.60
N PRO A 260 -24.77 -9.62 7.70
CA PRO A 260 -23.40 -10.11 7.78
C PRO A 260 -23.30 -11.60 7.41
N GLY A 261 -22.56 -11.90 6.34
CA GLY A 261 -22.36 -13.26 5.85
C GLY A 261 -23.44 -13.77 4.88
N SER A 262 -24.50 -12.99 4.62
CA SER A 262 -25.46 -13.30 3.55
C SER A 262 -24.78 -13.36 2.18
N GLY A 263 -25.26 -14.26 1.31
CA GLY A 263 -24.69 -14.44 -0.03
C GLY A 263 -23.29 -15.06 -0.06
N GLY A 264 -22.79 -15.57 1.07
CA GLY A 264 -21.50 -16.27 1.18
C GLY A 264 -20.29 -15.41 0.82
N SER A 265 -20.43 -14.09 0.83
CA SER A 265 -19.45 -13.16 0.29
C SER A 265 -19.41 -11.86 1.10
N ASP A 266 -18.25 -11.21 1.07
CA ASP A 266 -17.94 -10.03 1.88
C ASP A 266 -18.11 -8.72 1.09
N ALA A 267 -19.05 -7.87 1.50
CA ALA A 267 -19.37 -6.63 0.77
C ALA A 267 -18.17 -5.67 0.63
N TYR A 268 -17.30 -5.61 1.65
CA TYR A 268 -16.13 -4.75 1.62
C TYR A 268 -15.10 -5.25 0.59
N LEU A 269 -14.86 -6.56 0.51
CA LEU A 269 -14.01 -7.13 -0.53
C LEU A 269 -14.62 -7.03 -1.94
N GLN A 270 -15.95 -7.10 -2.07
CA GLN A 270 -16.63 -6.83 -3.35
C GLN A 270 -16.39 -5.40 -3.80
N CYS A 271 -16.72 -4.41 -2.95
CA CYS A 271 -16.46 -2.99 -3.19
C CYS A 271 -15.01 -2.72 -3.62
N ALA A 272 -14.06 -3.32 -2.90
CA ALA A 272 -12.65 -3.18 -3.19
C ALA A 272 -12.29 -3.69 -4.59
N ARG A 273 -12.84 -4.85 -4.98
CA ARG A 273 -12.64 -5.43 -6.31
C ARG A 273 -13.33 -4.64 -7.42
N ASP A 274 -14.54 -4.16 -7.18
CA ASP A 274 -15.27 -3.30 -8.12
C ASP A 274 -14.50 -2.00 -8.41
N TYR A 275 -13.90 -1.41 -7.36
CA TYR A 275 -13.03 -0.25 -7.53
C TYR A 275 -11.82 -0.56 -8.42
N GLU A 276 -11.18 -1.72 -8.25
CA GLU A 276 -10.09 -2.12 -9.13
C GLU A 276 -10.53 -2.38 -10.58
N LEU A 277 -11.69 -2.99 -10.79
CA LEU A 277 -12.24 -3.17 -12.14
C LEU A 277 -12.51 -1.82 -12.81
N LEU A 278 -13.03 -0.85 -12.05
CA LEU A 278 -13.21 0.52 -12.52
C LEU A 278 -11.87 1.17 -12.90
N VAL A 279 -10.85 1.06 -12.04
CA VAL A 279 -9.50 1.59 -12.32
C VAL A 279 -8.93 0.97 -13.60
N ASN A 280 -9.07 -0.34 -13.80
CA ASN A 280 -8.62 -1.02 -15.01
C ASN A 280 -9.35 -0.50 -16.25
N TYR A 281 -10.68 -0.37 -16.19
CA TYR A 281 -11.47 0.21 -17.27
C TYR A 281 -11.05 1.66 -17.60
N LEU A 282 -10.77 2.47 -16.58
CA LEU A 282 -10.29 3.83 -16.73
C LEU A 282 -8.91 3.86 -17.40
N ASN A 283 -7.98 2.98 -17.00
CA ASN A 283 -6.65 2.86 -17.59
C ASN A 283 -6.70 2.43 -19.06
N GLU A 284 -7.50 1.40 -19.41
CA GLU A 284 -7.70 0.96 -20.80
C GLU A 284 -8.26 2.10 -21.69
N GLY A 285 -9.07 2.99 -21.10
CA GLY A 285 -9.67 4.14 -21.79
C GLY A 285 -8.86 5.43 -21.74
N ALA A 286 -7.82 5.55 -20.91
CA ALA A 286 -7.09 6.81 -20.65
C ALA A 286 -6.34 7.36 -21.88
N GLY A 287 -6.00 6.48 -22.84
CA GLY A 287 -5.45 6.90 -24.13
C GLY A 287 -6.46 7.66 -25.00
N LYS A 288 -7.76 7.47 -24.75
CA LYS A 288 -8.87 7.95 -25.60
C LYS A 288 -9.66 9.11 -24.99
N SER A 289 -9.43 9.46 -23.72
CA SER A 289 -10.16 10.50 -23.00
C SER A 289 -9.25 11.23 -22.02
N GLU A 290 -9.11 12.54 -22.20
CA GLU A 290 -8.32 13.39 -21.28
C GLU A 290 -8.93 13.43 -19.88
N MET A 291 -10.26 13.41 -19.78
CA MET A 291 -10.96 13.33 -18.49
C MET A 291 -10.57 12.07 -17.70
N LYS A 292 -10.59 10.89 -18.36
CA LYS A 292 -10.17 9.63 -17.71
C LYS A 292 -8.70 9.68 -17.30
N ARG A 293 -7.84 10.24 -18.16
CA ARG A 293 -6.41 10.42 -17.88
C ARG A 293 -6.19 11.32 -16.67
N THR A 294 -6.85 12.47 -16.61
CA THR A 294 -6.76 13.41 -15.48
C THR A 294 -7.21 12.75 -14.18
N TYR A 295 -8.36 12.07 -14.20
CA TYR A 295 -8.87 11.37 -13.01
C TYR A 295 -7.90 10.29 -12.51
N ILE A 296 -7.31 9.49 -13.41
CA ILE A 296 -6.28 8.49 -13.06
C ILE A 296 -5.01 9.14 -12.51
N ARG A 297 -4.58 10.29 -13.05
CA ARG A 297 -3.41 11.01 -12.52
C ARG A 297 -3.62 11.49 -11.08
N HIS A 298 -4.86 11.88 -10.73
CA HIS A 298 -5.28 12.16 -9.35
C HIS A 298 -5.39 10.91 -8.47
N GLY A 299 -5.20 9.73 -9.05
CA GLY A 299 -5.30 8.43 -8.38
C GLY A 299 -6.72 7.88 -8.31
N ALA A 300 -7.62 8.37 -9.16
CA ALA A 300 -9.03 7.99 -9.23
C ALA A 300 -9.69 7.87 -7.83
N PRO A 301 -9.55 8.87 -6.96
CA PRO A 301 -9.98 8.76 -5.56
C PRO A 301 -11.49 8.58 -5.49
N MET A 302 -11.97 7.64 -4.68
CA MET A 302 -13.38 7.27 -4.63
C MET A 302 -13.82 6.89 -3.21
N LEU A 303 -15.10 7.13 -2.88
CA LEU A 303 -15.71 6.53 -1.69
C LEU A 303 -16.32 5.16 -2.05
N LEU A 304 -16.10 4.18 -1.19
CA LEU A 304 -16.68 2.85 -1.30
C LEU A 304 -17.60 2.63 -0.09
N MET A 305 -18.85 2.31 -0.35
CA MET A 305 -19.88 2.11 0.67
C MET A 305 -20.29 0.64 0.69
N SER A 306 -20.14 -0.01 1.85
CA SER A 306 -20.65 -1.36 2.06
C SER A 306 -21.82 -1.30 3.03
N VAL A 307 -23.00 -1.67 2.56
CA VAL A 307 -24.24 -1.73 3.33
C VAL A 307 -24.51 -3.20 3.66
N ILE A 308 -24.43 -3.57 4.94
CA ILE A 308 -24.50 -4.97 5.39
C ILE A 308 -25.51 -5.06 6.53
N GLY A 309 -26.74 -5.48 6.23
CA GLY A 309 -27.82 -5.25 7.18
C GLY A 309 -27.83 -3.77 7.59
N PRO A 310 -28.15 -3.42 8.84
CA PRO A 310 -28.18 -2.02 9.28
C PRO A 310 -26.79 -1.39 9.44
N ILE A 311 -25.72 -1.99 8.92
CA ILE A 311 -24.35 -1.50 9.07
C ILE A 311 -23.90 -0.79 7.79
N LEU A 312 -23.41 0.44 7.91
CA LEU A 312 -22.73 1.17 6.85
C LEU A 312 -21.23 1.23 7.13
N ILE A 313 -20.41 0.80 6.17
CA ILE A 313 -18.97 1.01 6.16
C ILE A 313 -18.62 1.97 5.03
N VAL A 314 -17.87 3.03 5.33
CA VAL A 314 -17.33 3.95 4.32
C VAL A 314 -15.81 3.80 4.26
N ALA A 315 -15.31 3.46 3.07
CA ALA A 315 -13.91 3.29 2.76
C ALA A 315 -13.46 4.23 1.64
N GLY A 316 -12.16 4.49 1.56
CA GLY A 316 -11.53 5.23 0.47
C GLY A 316 -10.85 4.26 -0.48
N GLY A 317 -11.04 4.47 -1.79
CA GLY A 317 -10.29 3.81 -2.85
C GLY A 317 -9.29 4.77 -3.48
N PHE A 318 -8.05 4.34 -3.67
CA PHE A 318 -7.01 5.09 -4.35
C PHE A 318 -6.14 4.22 -5.25
N TYR A 319 -5.78 4.72 -6.43
CA TYR A 319 -4.83 4.09 -7.34
C TYR A 319 -3.52 4.87 -7.40
N ASP A 320 -2.42 4.26 -6.97
CA ASP A 320 -1.13 4.94 -6.88
C ASP A 320 -0.31 4.96 -8.19
N GLY A 321 -0.90 4.48 -9.30
CA GLY A 321 -0.23 4.27 -10.58
C GLY A 321 0.28 2.85 -10.79
N LYS A 322 0.23 1.99 -9.76
CA LYS A 322 0.60 0.58 -9.83
C LYS A 322 -0.38 -0.32 -9.11
N SER A 323 -0.77 0.04 -7.90
CA SER A 323 -1.60 -0.74 -7.00
C SER A 323 -2.86 0.02 -6.60
N VAL A 324 -3.94 -0.73 -6.45
CA VAL A 324 -5.18 -0.27 -5.85
C VAL A 324 -5.07 -0.43 -4.33
N ILE A 325 -5.43 0.63 -3.62
CA ILE A 325 -5.42 0.72 -2.17
C ILE A 325 -6.84 1.01 -1.71
N VAL A 326 -7.32 0.24 -0.74
CA VAL A 326 -8.61 0.46 -0.09
C VAL A 326 -8.43 0.41 1.43
N GLU A 327 -9.03 1.37 2.11
CA GLU A 327 -8.96 1.48 3.57
C GLU A 327 -10.29 2.04 4.12
N PRO A 328 -10.88 1.43 5.16
CA PRO A 328 -12.00 2.02 5.89
C PRO A 328 -11.60 3.38 6.45
N LEU A 329 -12.38 4.43 6.15
CA LEU A 329 -12.08 5.79 6.60
C LEU A 329 -12.59 6.07 8.02
N ILE A 330 -13.61 5.32 8.43
CA ILE A 330 -14.33 5.47 9.71
C ILE A 330 -14.65 4.10 10.32
N ARG A 331 -15.07 4.13 11.59
CA ARG A 331 -15.76 2.99 12.21
C ARG A 331 -17.10 2.72 11.49
N PRO A 332 -17.58 1.47 11.45
CA PRO A 332 -18.91 1.17 10.93
C PRO A 332 -20.01 1.96 11.67
N CYS A 333 -20.97 2.48 10.91
CA CYS A 333 -22.14 3.19 11.43
C CYS A 333 -23.35 2.24 11.49
N LEU A 334 -24.16 2.37 12.54
CA LEU A 334 -25.42 1.65 12.66
C LEU A 334 -26.57 2.55 12.20
N MET A 335 -27.30 2.12 11.17
CA MET A 335 -28.49 2.74 10.63
C MET A 335 -29.73 2.18 11.34
N MET A 336 -29.83 2.47 12.64
CA MET A 336 -30.96 2.10 13.49
C MET A 336 -31.27 3.29 14.39
N GLU A 337 -32.54 3.59 14.61
CA GLU A 337 -32.96 4.68 15.50
C GLU A 337 -32.61 4.38 16.96
N ASP A 338 -31.99 5.31 17.67
CA ASP A 338 -31.95 5.33 19.13
C ASP A 338 -32.71 6.51 19.71
N ASP A 339 -33.19 6.34 20.94
CA ASP A 339 -33.94 7.37 21.71
C ASP A 339 -33.12 8.63 22.02
N THR A 340 -31.81 8.62 21.78
CA THR A 340 -30.93 9.78 22.00
C THR A 340 -30.56 10.53 20.72
N ASP A 341 -31.06 10.08 19.57
CA ASP A 341 -30.72 10.56 18.22
C ASP A 341 -29.21 10.52 17.90
N LYS A 342 -28.41 9.84 18.73
CA LYS A 342 -26.95 9.85 18.60
C LYS A 342 -26.52 9.12 17.33
N ARG A 343 -27.18 8.02 16.97
CA ARG A 343 -26.87 7.29 15.74
C ARG A 343 -27.24 8.09 14.50
N GLN A 344 -28.37 8.79 14.53
CA GLN A 344 -28.82 9.69 13.48
C GLN A 344 -27.80 10.82 13.29
N GLN A 345 -27.33 11.45 14.37
CA GLN A 345 -26.31 12.50 14.30
C GLN A 345 -24.95 11.98 13.78
N GLU A 346 -24.49 10.83 14.28
CA GLU A 346 -23.24 10.21 13.81
C GLU A 346 -23.31 9.85 12.31
N LEU A 347 -24.43 9.27 11.86
CA LEU A 347 -24.65 8.96 10.46
C LEU A 347 -24.76 10.24 9.61
N ALA A 348 -25.44 11.28 10.10
CA ALA A 348 -25.55 12.57 9.41
C ALA A 348 -24.17 13.21 9.17
N GLN A 349 -23.28 13.16 10.17
CA GLN A 349 -21.91 13.65 10.03
C GLN A 349 -21.15 12.91 8.94
N VAL A 350 -21.31 11.58 8.87
CA VAL A 350 -20.67 10.74 7.84
C VAL A 350 -21.24 11.02 6.45
N LEU A 351 -22.56 11.18 6.32
CA LEU A 351 -23.21 11.52 5.05
C LEU A 351 -22.79 12.91 4.56
N TYR A 352 -22.72 13.90 5.46
CA TYR A 352 -22.25 15.25 5.15
C TYR A 352 -20.80 15.25 4.68
N ALA A 353 -19.90 14.56 5.38
CA ALA A 353 -18.51 14.42 4.96
C ALA A 353 -18.40 13.69 3.61
N SER A 354 -19.24 12.66 3.39
CA SER A 354 -19.29 11.92 2.13
C SER A 354 -19.71 12.83 0.97
N PHE A 355 -20.69 13.70 1.19
CA PHE A 355 -21.16 14.67 0.23
C PHE A 355 -20.04 15.62 -0.20
N ASN A 356 -19.31 16.19 0.76
CA ASN A 356 -18.19 17.08 0.48
C ASN A 356 -17.06 16.36 -0.27
N ALA A 357 -16.75 15.13 0.11
CA ALA A 357 -15.72 14.33 -0.57
C ALA A 357 -16.09 14.04 -2.03
N VAL A 358 -17.33 13.62 -2.31
CA VAL A 358 -17.81 13.39 -3.68
C VAL A 358 -17.76 14.67 -4.51
N ARG A 359 -18.21 15.80 -3.95
CA ARG A 359 -18.12 17.11 -4.62
C ARG A 359 -16.66 17.47 -4.94
N ALA A 360 -15.74 17.24 -4.00
CA ALA A 360 -14.32 17.50 -4.21
C ALA A 360 -13.72 16.60 -5.31
N PHE A 361 -14.15 15.34 -5.43
CA PHE A 361 -13.72 14.46 -6.52
C PHE A 361 -14.16 14.96 -7.89
N HIS A 362 -15.38 15.50 -8.02
CA HIS A 362 -15.86 16.10 -9.26
C HIS A 362 -14.99 17.28 -9.70
N SER A 363 -14.60 18.14 -8.75
CA SER A 363 -13.72 19.27 -9.04
C SER A 363 -12.34 18.87 -9.55
N LEU A 364 -11.88 17.63 -9.32
CA LEU A 364 -10.60 17.13 -9.85
C LEU A 364 -10.58 17.02 -11.37
N LEU A 365 -11.74 16.80 -12.00
CA LEU A 365 -11.85 16.69 -13.46
C LEU A 365 -11.52 18.02 -14.16
N GLU A 366 -11.63 19.13 -13.44
CA GLU A 366 -11.35 20.48 -13.93
C GLU A 366 -9.94 20.97 -13.55
N ALA A 367 -9.23 20.25 -12.68
CA ALA A 367 -7.94 20.64 -12.12
C ALA A 367 -6.78 19.82 -12.72
N PRO A 368 -6.00 20.35 -13.67
CA PRO A 368 -4.83 19.63 -14.20
C PRO A 368 -3.74 19.48 -13.13
N LEU A 369 -3.16 18.28 -13.03
CA LEU A 369 -2.01 18.03 -12.16
C LEU A 369 -0.70 18.49 -12.79
N SER A 370 0.00 19.37 -12.07
CA SER A 370 1.30 19.88 -12.48
C SER A 370 2.48 18.98 -12.07
N MET A 371 2.24 17.97 -11.23
CA MET A 371 3.28 17.06 -10.71
C MET A 371 2.98 15.60 -11.03
N THR A 372 4.04 14.81 -11.17
CA THR A 372 3.99 13.35 -11.21
C THR A 372 4.48 12.79 -9.88
N TYR A 373 3.83 11.71 -9.43
CA TYR A 373 4.13 11.06 -8.16
C TYR A 373 4.62 9.64 -8.44
N ALA A 374 5.65 9.20 -7.72
CA ALA A 374 6.10 7.81 -7.77
C ALA A 374 5.05 6.90 -7.11
N CYS A 375 4.89 5.66 -7.62
CA CYS A 375 4.00 4.68 -6.99
C CYS A 375 4.48 4.35 -5.57
N GLY A 376 3.56 4.05 -4.66
CA GLY A 376 3.87 3.74 -3.27
C GLY A 376 4.40 4.92 -2.45
N THR A 377 4.23 6.17 -2.90
CA THR A 377 4.68 7.37 -2.18
C THR A 377 3.52 8.32 -1.80
N PRO A 378 3.66 9.07 -0.69
CA PRO A 378 2.72 10.11 -0.30
C PRO A 378 2.60 11.24 -1.35
N ARG A 379 1.42 11.87 -1.42
CA ARG A 379 1.13 12.92 -2.43
C ARG A 379 0.69 14.27 -1.85
N VAL A 380 0.44 14.33 -0.54
CA VAL A 380 -0.13 15.51 0.14
C VAL A 380 0.90 16.46 0.73
N TYR A 381 2.20 16.20 0.55
CA TYR A 381 3.28 17.04 1.09
C TYR A 381 4.14 17.60 -0.06
N PRO A 382 3.70 18.68 -0.74
CA PRO A 382 4.43 19.24 -1.87
C PRO A 382 5.68 20.04 -1.47
N SER A 383 5.73 20.51 -0.22
CA SER A 383 6.79 21.37 0.32
C SER A 383 6.84 21.28 1.85
N PHE A 384 7.90 21.83 2.44
CA PHE A 384 8.02 22.02 3.89
C PHE A 384 8.85 23.28 4.20
N CYS A 385 8.72 23.81 5.42
CA CYS A 385 9.55 24.93 5.87
C CYS A 385 10.85 24.41 6.49
N ARG A 386 12.00 24.83 5.95
CA ARG A 386 13.30 24.47 6.51
C ARG A 386 13.58 25.21 7.81
N LEU A 387 14.13 24.52 8.79
CA LEU A 387 14.45 25.06 10.11
C LEU A 387 15.67 25.97 10.10
N ASP A 388 16.65 25.68 9.23
CA ASP A 388 17.91 26.42 9.10
C ASP A 388 17.72 27.78 8.41
N THR A 389 16.98 27.80 7.29
CA THR A 389 16.79 29.01 6.48
C THR A 389 15.46 29.72 6.72
N ARG A 390 14.49 29.04 7.36
CA ARG A 390 13.10 29.50 7.49
C ARG A 390 12.41 29.76 6.14
N ARG A 391 12.89 29.12 5.07
CA ARG A 391 12.32 29.19 3.73
C ARG A 391 11.58 27.92 3.39
N GLU A 392 10.60 28.05 2.52
CA GLU A 392 9.90 26.91 1.94
C GLU A 392 10.83 26.18 0.96
N ALA A 393 10.89 24.85 1.08
CA ALA A 393 11.57 23.96 0.15
C ALA A 393 10.56 23.00 -0.46
N LEU A 394 10.67 22.80 -1.78
CA LEU A 394 9.91 21.79 -2.50
C LEU A 394 10.33 20.39 -2.02
N LEU A 395 9.38 19.49 -1.91
CA LEU A 395 9.59 18.11 -1.49
C LEU A 395 9.05 17.15 -2.54
N GLN A 396 9.88 16.18 -2.94
CA GLN A 396 9.46 15.10 -3.82
C GLN A 396 9.88 13.76 -3.22
N PHE A 397 8.91 12.90 -2.97
CA PHE A 397 9.16 11.51 -2.60
C PHE A 397 9.61 10.70 -3.82
N GLU A 398 10.56 9.79 -3.63
CA GLU A 398 11.08 8.95 -4.71
C GLU A 398 10.67 7.49 -4.52
N GLU A 399 10.94 6.91 -3.35
CA GLU A 399 10.58 5.52 -3.05
C GLU A 399 10.49 5.29 -1.54
N ARG A 400 9.91 4.14 -1.16
CA ARG A 400 9.90 3.68 0.23
C ARG A 400 11.21 2.96 0.54
N LEU A 401 11.88 3.35 1.62
CA LEU A 401 13.18 2.76 2.00
C LEU A 401 13.06 1.35 2.56
N ILE A 402 11.94 1.05 3.21
CA ILE A 402 11.67 -0.27 3.78
C ILE A 402 10.55 -0.91 2.94
N PRO A 403 10.80 -2.10 2.34
CA PRO A 403 9.79 -2.84 1.59
C PRO A 403 8.50 -3.05 2.37
N VAL A 404 7.35 -3.02 1.66
CA VAL A 404 5.99 -3.10 2.26
C VAL A 404 5.76 -4.38 3.07
N ASP A 405 6.46 -5.45 2.71
CA ASP A 405 6.40 -6.78 3.30
C ASP A 405 7.25 -6.95 4.58
N THR A 406 8.19 -6.04 4.85
CA THR A 406 9.10 -6.13 6.01
C THR A 406 8.69 -5.25 7.19
N GLY A 407 7.70 -4.37 7.05
CA GLY A 407 7.16 -3.60 8.18
C GLY A 407 6.17 -2.50 7.81
N HIS A 408 5.61 -1.86 8.84
CA HIS A 408 4.66 -0.75 8.70
C HIS A 408 5.32 0.64 8.65
N HIS A 409 6.66 0.69 8.59
CA HIS A 409 7.42 1.94 8.67
C HIS A 409 7.14 2.84 7.47
N LEU A 410 6.60 4.03 7.73
CA LEU A 410 6.38 5.06 6.71
C LEU A 410 7.66 5.89 6.55
N LEU A 411 8.70 5.24 6.02
CA LEU A 411 10.02 5.81 5.81
C LEU A 411 10.37 5.80 4.32
N PHE A 412 10.75 6.95 3.78
CA PHE A 412 10.90 7.18 2.35
C PHE A 412 12.22 7.88 2.05
N SER A 413 12.79 7.57 0.89
CA SER A 413 13.78 8.45 0.27
C SER A 413 13.04 9.50 -0.52
N GLY A 414 13.66 10.66 -0.61
CA GLY A 414 13.15 11.74 -1.42
C GLY A 414 14.25 12.71 -1.74
N LYS A 415 13.82 13.84 -2.29
CA LYS A 415 14.66 14.98 -2.54
C LYS A 415 13.93 16.26 -2.19
N CYS A 416 14.68 17.24 -1.71
CA CYS A 416 14.18 18.58 -1.49
C CYS A 416 15.01 19.62 -2.22
N ARG A 417 14.40 20.78 -2.50
CA ARG A 417 15.10 21.89 -3.16
C ARG A 417 14.50 23.21 -2.71
N ASP A 418 15.36 24.19 -2.41
CA ASP A 418 14.94 25.58 -2.26
C ASP A 418 14.51 26.09 -3.66
N PRO A 419 13.32 26.70 -3.83
CA PRO A 419 12.87 27.20 -5.12
C PRO A 419 13.89 28.11 -5.85
N SER A 420 14.75 28.79 -5.09
CA SER A 420 15.81 29.66 -5.61
C SER A 420 17.06 28.92 -6.11
N THR A 421 17.22 27.63 -5.81
CA THR A 421 18.35 26.82 -6.27
C THR A 421 17.93 25.83 -7.36
N SER A 422 18.89 25.42 -8.19
CA SER A 422 18.65 24.39 -9.20
C SER A 422 18.93 22.97 -8.69
N THR A 423 19.62 22.83 -7.56
CA THR A 423 20.12 21.55 -7.03
C THR A 423 19.12 20.92 -6.07
N TRP A 424 18.91 19.61 -6.23
CA TRP A 424 18.09 18.81 -5.34
C TRP A 424 18.99 18.09 -4.33
N ASP A 425 18.70 18.26 -3.05
CA ASP A 425 19.35 17.55 -1.94
C ASP A 425 18.61 16.24 -1.68
N LYS A 426 19.34 15.13 -1.50
CA LYS A 426 18.74 13.86 -1.10
C LYS A 426 18.35 13.88 0.37
N VAL A 427 17.15 13.38 0.67
CA VAL A 427 16.58 13.37 2.01
C VAL A 427 15.95 12.04 2.35
N VAL A 428 15.77 11.82 3.65
CA VAL A 428 14.89 10.80 4.21
C VAL A 428 13.67 11.51 4.76
N VAL A 429 12.48 10.96 4.50
CA VAL A 429 11.21 11.46 5.02
C VAL A 429 10.55 10.38 5.85
N LYS A 430 10.27 10.68 7.13
CA LYS A 430 9.52 9.80 8.02
C LYS A 430 8.14 10.38 8.28
N LEU A 431 7.09 9.58 8.08
CA LEU A 431 5.72 9.96 8.43
C LEU A 431 5.32 9.34 9.76
N VAL A 432 5.03 10.18 10.76
CA VAL A 432 4.65 9.72 12.10
C VAL A 432 3.76 10.75 12.79
N LYS A 433 2.89 10.31 13.71
CA LYS A 433 2.01 11.21 14.47
C LYS A 433 2.77 11.95 15.57
N ASN A 434 3.61 11.24 16.31
CA ASN A 434 4.43 11.78 17.40
C ASN A 434 5.89 11.55 17.08
N TYR A 435 6.73 12.57 17.27
CA TYR A 435 8.16 12.49 16.99
C TYR A 435 8.92 13.41 17.94
N GLY A 436 9.99 12.90 18.54
CA GLY A 436 10.88 13.67 19.41
C GLY A 436 11.79 14.60 18.61
N SER A 437 11.20 15.55 17.88
CA SER A 437 11.93 16.50 17.03
C SER A 437 12.90 17.40 17.80
N GLU A 438 12.61 17.66 19.08
CA GLU A 438 13.49 18.40 19.97
C GLU A 438 14.76 17.61 20.29
N VAL A 439 14.60 16.38 20.79
CA VAL A 439 15.70 15.46 21.07
C VAL A 439 16.53 15.18 19.81
N HIS A 440 15.87 14.98 18.66
CA HIS A 440 16.54 14.80 17.38
C HIS A 440 17.42 16.00 17.03
N ARG A 441 16.88 17.22 17.07
CA ARG A 441 17.66 18.44 16.78
C ARG A 441 18.81 18.63 17.76
N PHE A 442 18.58 18.34 19.04
CA PHE A 442 19.58 18.43 20.07
C PHE A 442 20.76 17.49 19.81
N LEU A 443 20.51 16.22 19.51
CA LEU A 443 21.57 15.27 19.12
C LEU A 443 22.23 15.64 17.79
N ALA A 444 21.46 16.14 16.81
CA ALA A 444 22.02 16.59 15.53
C ALA A 444 23.00 17.76 15.73
N GLY A 445 22.70 18.69 16.64
CA GLY A 445 23.60 19.78 17.03
C GLY A 445 24.92 19.32 17.64
N HIS A 446 24.94 18.12 18.24
CA HIS A 446 26.15 17.46 18.76
C HIS A 446 26.80 16.51 17.75
N ASN A 447 26.34 16.53 16.49
CA ASN A 447 26.77 15.59 15.46
C ASN A 447 26.56 14.13 15.88
N LEU A 448 25.47 13.84 16.57
CA LEU A 448 25.08 12.50 17.06
C LEU A 448 23.76 12.02 16.45
N ALA A 449 23.17 12.77 15.53
CA ALA A 449 22.00 12.36 14.74
C ALA A 449 22.05 13.01 13.34
N PRO A 450 21.32 12.49 12.34
CA PRO A 450 21.16 13.16 11.05
C PRO A 450 20.56 14.56 11.24
N ILE A 451 20.85 15.49 10.32
CA ILE A 451 20.27 16.84 10.37
C ILE A 451 18.77 16.75 10.11
N LEU A 452 17.95 17.29 11.02
CA LEU A 452 16.53 17.49 10.77
C LEU A 452 16.33 18.80 10.01
N TYR A 453 15.95 18.73 8.74
CA TYR A 453 15.70 19.91 7.93
C TYR A 453 14.39 20.60 8.28
N GLY A 454 13.35 19.83 8.64
CA GLY A 454 12.07 20.40 9.05
C GLY A 454 10.94 19.40 9.02
N SER A 455 9.72 19.91 9.10
CA SER A 455 8.52 19.08 9.06
C SER A 455 7.35 19.79 8.38
N VAL A 456 6.37 19.00 7.95
CA VAL A 456 5.11 19.48 7.37
C VAL A 456 3.96 18.57 7.79
N ALA A 457 2.87 19.18 8.24
CA ALA A 457 1.62 18.50 8.54
C ALA A 457 0.65 18.61 7.35
N ALA A 458 -0.15 17.57 7.15
CA ALA A 458 -1.26 17.59 6.21
C ALA A 458 -2.54 17.12 6.92
N VAL A 459 -3.69 17.62 6.48
CA VAL A 459 -4.99 17.35 7.11
C VAL A 459 -5.24 15.84 7.18
N GLY A 460 -5.54 15.33 8.39
CA GLY A 460 -5.82 13.91 8.64
C GLY A 460 -4.65 12.95 8.43
N ALA A 461 -3.48 13.43 8.02
CA ALA A 461 -2.30 12.63 7.72
C ALA A 461 -1.26 12.71 8.85
N PRO A 462 -0.36 11.72 9.01
CA PRO A 462 0.79 11.85 9.91
C PRO A 462 1.68 13.04 9.50
N THR A 463 2.48 13.56 10.42
CA THR A 463 3.43 14.64 10.09
C THR A 463 4.62 14.05 9.34
N ALA A 464 5.05 14.72 8.27
CA ALA A 464 6.27 14.36 7.57
C ALA A 464 7.47 15.08 8.19
N TYR A 465 8.47 14.34 8.63
CA TYR A 465 9.75 14.85 9.12
C TYR A 465 10.82 14.60 8.07
N VAL A 466 11.48 15.67 7.62
CA VAL A 466 12.46 15.64 6.53
C VAL A 466 13.85 15.81 7.12
N MET A 467 14.74 14.86 6.86
CA MET A 467 16.09 14.80 7.43
C MET A 467 17.15 14.42 6.40
N SER A 468 18.41 14.69 6.69
CA SER A 468 19.53 14.34 5.82
C SER A 468 19.63 12.83 5.61
N LEU A 469 19.84 12.40 4.37
CA LEU A 469 20.16 11.02 4.05
C LEU A 469 21.61 10.70 4.46
N LEU A 470 21.79 9.69 5.31
CA LEU A 470 23.11 9.14 5.60
C LEU A 470 23.57 8.26 4.43
N GLY A 471 24.87 8.32 4.10
CA GLY A 471 25.47 7.57 3.00
C GLY A 471 25.54 6.05 3.28
N LYS A 472 25.94 5.28 2.27
CA LYS A 472 26.01 3.80 2.33
C LYS A 472 27.05 3.28 3.32
N GLU A 473 28.01 4.12 3.67
CA GLU A 473 29.04 3.91 4.68
C GLU A 473 28.49 3.92 6.12
N TRP A 474 27.26 4.40 6.32
CA TRP A 474 26.55 4.29 7.58
C TRP A 474 25.72 3.01 7.58
N ILE A 475 26.06 2.09 8.49
CA ILE A 475 25.31 0.85 8.72
C ILE A 475 24.78 0.83 10.15
N THR A 476 23.73 0.06 10.42
CA THR A 476 23.25 -0.10 11.80
C THR A 476 24.30 -0.84 12.64
N LEU A 477 24.36 -0.54 13.93
CA LEU A 477 25.25 -1.24 14.84
C LEU A 477 24.85 -2.72 14.96
N PHE A 478 23.56 -3.03 14.83
CA PHE A 478 23.07 -4.40 14.70
C PHE A 478 23.66 -5.14 13.49
N GLU A 479 23.64 -4.52 12.30
CA GLU A 479 24.24 -5.10 11.09
C GLU A 479 25.75 -5.29 11.25
N TYR A 480 26.43 -4.29 11.83
CA TYR A 480 27.86 -4.35 12.11
C TYR A 480 28.18 -5.55 13.03
N ARG A 481 27.42 -5.74 14.12
CA ARG A 481 27.57 -6.88 15.05
C ARG A 481 27.23 -8.23 14.41
N SER A 482 26.21 -8.28 13.57
CA SER A 482 25.75 -9.53 12.95
C SER A 482 26.73 -10.07 11.90
N ARG A 483 27.57 -9.20 11.35
CA ARG A 483 28.53 -9.52 10.27
C ARG A 483 29.98 -9.45 10.70
N LEU A 484 30.22 -9.48 12.02
CA LEU A 484 31.55 -9.26 12.59
C LEU A 484 32.62 -10.13 11.91
N PRO A 485 33.69 -9.51 11.37
CA PRO A 485 34.97 -10.17 11.25
C PRO A 485 35.48 -10.55 12.65
N SER A 486 36.40 -11.52 12.71
CA SER A 486 37.08 -12.02 13.93
C SER A 486 37.62 -10.93 14.87
N ASP A 487 37.77 -9.70 14.37
CA ASP A 487 38.39 -8.54 15.03
C ASP A 487 37.41 -7.63 15.79
N ALA A 488 36.14 -8.00 15.95
CA ALA A 488 35.11 -7.25 16.67
C ALA A 488 35.54 -6.71 18.04
N SER A 489 36.27 -7.53 18.79
CA SER A 489 36.79 -7.21 20.12
C SER A 489 37.76 -6.01 20.12
N THR A 490 38.39 -5.73 18.97
CA THR A 490 39.38 -4.66 18.80
C THR A 490 38.74 -3.27 18.95
N PHE A 491 37.49 -3.10 18.52
CA PHE A 491 36.82 -1.80 18.50
C PHE A 491 35.79 -1.62 19.61
N THR A 492 35.59 -2.62 20.47
CA THR A 492 34.61 -2.58 21.57
C THR A 492 34.77 -1.32 22.42
N ASN A 493 36.00 -0.98 22.82
CA ASN A 493 36.25 0.21 23.64
C ASN A 493 35.87 1.51 22.93
N ALA A 494 36.15 1.62 21.62
CA ALA A 494 35.84 2.81 20.83
C ALA A 494 34.33 2.98 20.64
N ILE A 495 33.60 1.87 20.44
CA ILE A 495 32.14 1.86 20.33
C ILE A 495 31.51 2.18 21.68
N THR A 496 31.98 1.56 22.77
CA THR A 496 31.54 1.88 24.15
C THR A 496 31.73 3.36 24.46
N ALA A 497 32.87 3.95 24.09
CA ALA A 497 33.11 5.38 24.27
C ALA A 497 32.12 6.24 23.45
N GLY A 498 31.82 5.84 22.22
CA GLY A 498 30.79 6.51 21.39
C GLY A 498 29.38 6.41 21.99
N LEU A 499 29.00 5.23 22.51
CA LEU A 499 27.71 5.01 23.17
C LEU A 499 27.58 5.82 24.46
N ASN A 500 28.64 5.87 25.28
CA ASN A 500 28.67 6.69 26.49
C ASN A 500 28.52 8.17 26.15
N LYS A 501 29.17 8.66 25.08
CA LYS A 501 28.97 10.03 24.61
C LYS A 501 27.52 10.32 24.25
N VAL A 502 26.83 9.40 23.57
CA VAL A 502 25.40 9.55 23.25
C VAL A 502 24.57 9.67 24.53
N LEU A 503 24.79 8.76 25.49
CA LEU A 503 24.06 8.74 26.76
C LEU A 503 24.31 10.00 27.60
N GLU A 504 25.57 10.41 27.73
CA GLU A 504 25.95 11.63 28.48
C GLU A 504 25.32 12.88 27.87
N VAL A 505 25.28 12.99 26.54
CA VAL A 505 24.62 14.11 25.87
C VAL A 505 23.13 14.12 26.15
N LEU A 506 22.44 12.99 26.04
CA LEU A 506 21.01 12.89 26.39
C LEU A 506 20.75 13.27 27.87
N GLU A 507 21.51 12.69 28.79
CA GLU A 507 21.40 12.92 30.23
C GLU A 507 21.68 14.38 30.62
N SER A 508 22.57 15.07 29.91
CA SER A 508 22.90 16.48 30.20
C SER A 508 21.71 17.44 30.06
N ASN A 509 20.65 17.05 29.35
CA ASN A 509 19.46 17.85 29.12
C ASN A 509 18.17 17.11 29.52
N ASP A 510 18.29 16.08 30.37
CA ASP A 510 17.18 15.22 30.81
C ASP A 510 16.35 14.64 29.65
N TYR A 511 16.98 14.47 28.48
CA TYR A 511 16.32 13.88 27.33
C TYR A 511 16.40 12.36 27.37
N VAL A 512 15.36 11.74 26.83
CA VAL A 512 15.29 10.29 26.59
C VAL A 512 15.02 10.04 25.11
N HIS A 513 15.67 9.03 24.56
CA HIS A 513 15.39 8.48 23.23
C HIS A 513 14.29 7.41 23.30
N GLY A 514 14.26 6.61 24.37
CA GLY A 514 13.22 5.64 24.69
C GLY A 514 13.29 4.31 23.93
N ASP A 515 13.91 4.29 22.75
CA ASP A 515 14.17 3.08 21.95
C ASP A 515 15.64 2.94 21.53
N LEU A 516 16.59 3.23 22.43
CA LEU A 516 18.03 3.25 22.12
C LEU A 516 18.64 1.83 21.98
N ARG A 517 18.27 1.14 20.90
CA ARG A 517 18.76 -0.19 20.51
C ARG A 517 19.81 -0.11 19.42
N ASP A 518 20.57 -1.18 19.21
CA ASP A 518 21.60 -1.27 18.16
C ASP A 518 21.05 -1.12 16.73
N ASN A 519 19.77 -1.40 16.48
CA ASN A 519 19.08 -1.08 15.22
C ASN A 519 18.85 0.43 15.00
N ASN A 520 18.76 1.21 16.08
CA ASN A 520 18.51 2.65 16.06
C ASN A 520 19.79 3.48 16.24
N ILE A 521 20.95 2.83 16.13
CA ILE A 521 22.26 3.45 16.19
C ILE A 521 23.00 3.06 14.91
N MET A 522 23.42 4.05 14.14
CA MET A 522 24.26 3.87 12.96
C MET A 522 25.72 4.12 13.32
N ILE A 523 26.62 3.35 12.71
CA ILE A 523 28.06 3.46 12.82
C ILE A 523 28.67 3.74 11.45
N LEU A 524 29.58 4.71 11.38
CA LEU A 524 30.34 5.01 10.17
C LEU A 524 31.48 4.01 10.00
N VAL A 525 31.57 3.38 8.83
CA VAL A 525 32.65 2.43 8.52
C VAL A 525 33.45 2.82 7.26
N ASP A 526 34.71 2.42 7.22
CA ASP A 526 35.58 2.56 6.05
C ASP A 526 35.31 1.48 4.97
N ALA A 527 36.10 1.50 3.89
CA ALA A 527 35.98 0.54 2.79
C ALA A 527 36.24 -0.92 3.24
N GLU A 528 37.03 -1.11 4.29
CA GLU A 528 37.31 -2.41 4.91
C GLU A 528 36.29 -2.79 6.00
N ARG A 529 35.22 -2.00 6.16
CA ARG A 529 34.18 -2.16 7.19
C ARG A 529 34.69 -2.00 8.62
N ARG A 530 35.76 -1.23 8.84
CA ARG A 530 36.22 -0.87 10.18
C ARG A 530 35.56 0.44 10.64
N PRO A 531 35.24 0.61 11.93
CA PRO A 531 34.71 1.85 12.45
C PRO A 531 35.64 3.03 12.16
N VAL A 532 35.09 4.12 11.63
CA VAL A 532 35.81 5.39 11.53
C VAL A 532 35.86 6.01 12.92
N LEU A 533 37.08 6.29 13.39
CA LEU A 533 37.32 6.81 14.72
C LEU A 533 37.56 8.32 14.68
N ASP A 534 37.01 9.03 15.68
CA ASP A 534 37.29 10.43 15.98
C ASP A 534 37.70 10.54 17.44
N ALA A 535 38.90 11.05 17.73
CA ALA A 535 39.50 11.09 19.07
C ALA A 535 39.43 9.74 19.82
N GLY A 536 39.57 8.61 19.10
CA GLY A 536 39.50 7.26 19.68
C GLY A 536 38.08 6.72 19.91
N GLN A 537 37.03 7.47 19.54
CA GLN A 537 35.64 7.07 19.65
C GLN A 537 35.08 6.68 18.28
N ALA A 538 34.25 5.66 18.21
CA ALA A 538 33.53 5.34 16.98
C ALA A 538 32.53 6.46 16.65
N GLN A 539 32.44 6.86 15.39
CA GLN A 539 31.45 7.84 14.95
C GLN A 539 30.06 7.21 14.85
N LEU A 540 29.17 7.61 15.76
CA LEU A 540 27.80 7.10 15.84
C LEU A 540 26.76 8.16 15.45
N ARG A 541 25.61 7.70 14.95
CA ARG A 541 24.40 8.51 14.74
C ARG A 541 23.18 7.78 15.26
N VAL A 542 22.42 8.42 16.13
CA VAL A 542 21.13 7.95 16.61
C VAL A 542 20.06 8.28 15.58
N ILE A 543 19.17 7.32 15.34
CA ILE A 543 18.03 7.43 14.43
C ILE A 543 16.76 6.91 15.14
N ASP A 544 15.59 7.14 14.54
CA ASP A 544 14.28 6.69 15.05
C ASP A 544 13.84 7.31 16.39
N PHE A 545 13.54 8.61 16.35
CA PHE A 545 13.08 9.40 17.49
C PHE A 545 11.56 9.30 17.77
N ASP A 546 10.89 8.21 17.38
CA ASP A 546 9.44 8.09 17.59
C ASP A 546 9.06 8.06 19.08
N TRP A 547 9.99 7.59 19.93
CA TRP A 547 9.80 7.46 21.38
C TRP A 547 10.70 8.40 22.19
N ALA A 548 11.16 9.48 21.57
CA ALA A 548 12.04 10.43 22.23
C ALA A 548 11.26 11.60 22.87
N GLY A 549 11.77 12.11 24.00
CA GLY A 549 11.16 13.16 24.80
C GLY A 549 10.15 12.63 25.81
N GLU A 550 9.13 13.42 26.14
CA GLU A 550 8.10 13.05 27.13
C GLU A 550 7.07 12.10 26.51
N VAL A 551 7.40 10.81 26.44
CA VAL A 551 6.52 9.79 25.87
C VAL A 551 6.37 8.57 26.78
N ARG A 552 5.40 7.72 26.45
CA ARG A 552 5.13 6.46 27.14
C ARG A 552 5.51 5.28 26.26
N TYR A 553 5.94 4.17 26.88
CA TYR A 553 6.17 2.93 26.14
C TYR A 553 4.89 2.48 25.42
N PRO A 554 4.99 2.04 24.15
CA PRO A 554 3.81 1.62 23.40
C PRO A 554 3.18 0.35 23.97
N ALA A 555 1.88 0.18 23.72
CA ALA A 555 1.11 -0.99 24.14
C ALA A 555 1.65 -2.30 23.54
N ARG A 556 2.20 -2.25 22.33
CA ARG A 556 2.84 -3.37 21.65
C ARG A 556 4.31 -3.04 21.44
N ARG A 557 5.18 -3.83 22.06
CA ARG A 557 6.63 -3.79 21.91
C ARG A 557 7.13 -5.20 21.65
N SER A 558 8.36 -5.32 21.16
CA SER A 558 8.94 -6.63 20.91
C SER A 558 9.24 -7.35 22.22
N ASP A 559 8.62 -8.52 22.42
CA ASP A 559 8.88 -9.39 23.57
C ASP A 559 10.26 -10.07 23.50
N PHE A 560 10.91 -10.05 22.32
CA PHE A 560 12.27 -10.59 22.13
C PHE A 560 13.38 -9.77 22.79
N ILE A 561 13.07 -8.58 23.33
CA ILE A 561 14.04 -7.77 24.05
C ILE A 561 13.85 -8.07 25.53
N GLU A 562 14.79 -8.85 26.07
CA GLU A 562 14.90 -9.04 27.51
C GLU A 562 15.30 -7.72 28.17
N GLY A 563 14.55 -7.31 29.20
CA GLY A 563 14.93 -6.18 30.05
C GLY A 563 14.51 -4.79 29.55
N TRP A 564 13.33 -4.63 28.95
CA TRP A 564 12.73 -3.30 28.80
C TRP A 564 12.69 -2.57 30.16
N PRO A 565 13.18 -1.32 30.26
CA PRO A 565 13.29 -0.61 31.54
C PRO A 565 11.94 -0.34 32.25
N GLY A 566 10.87 -0.10 31.49
CA GLY A 566 9.51 0.09 32.03
C GLY A 566 8.49 -0.88 31.43
N ARG A 567 7.21 -0.74 31.79
CA ARG A 567 6.08 -1.50 31.23
C ARG A 567 5.36 -0.74 30.12
N ALA A 568 4.55 -1.44 29.34
CA ALA A 568 3.69 -0.82 28.34
C ALA A 568 2.76 0.23 28.97
N GLY A 569 2.73 1.44 28.40
CA GLY A 569 1.95 2.58 28.89
C GLY A 569 2.62 3.39 30.01
N GLU A 570 3.73 2.92 30.59
CA GLU A 570 4.50 3.70 31.57
C GLU A 570 5.32 4.79 30.89
N LEU A 571 5.65 5.84 31.64
CA LEU A 571 6.49 6.94 31.18
C LEU A 571 7.90 6.39 30.89
N ILE A 572 8.55 6.92 29.86
CA ILE A 572 9.96 6.67 29.62
C ILE A 572 10.74 7.66 30.49
N GLU A 573 11.48 7.16 31.48
CA GLU A 573 12.17 7.97 32.48
C GLU A 573 13.66 8.12 32.17
N ALA A 574 14.28 9.14 32.77
CA ALA A 574 15.71 9.35 32.72
C ALA A 574 16.47 8.08 33.16
N GLY A 575 17.53 7.72 32.43
CA GLY A 575 18.33 6.53 32.67
C GLY A 575 17.77 5.24 32.05
N HIS A 576 16.54 5.23 31.52
CA HIS A 576 16.03 4.07 30.77
C HIS A 576 16.90 3.74 29.54
N ASP A 577 17.38 4.74 28.80
CA ASP A 577 18.28 4.52 27.67
C ASP A 577 19.58 3.84 28.09
N ARG A 578 20.15 4.23 29.23
CA ARG A 578 21.36 3.62 29.78
C ARG A 578 21.12 2.16 30.19
N GLN A 579 19.99 1.87 30.81
CA GLN A 579 19.60 0.50 31.15
C GLN A 579 19.42 -0.35 29.90
N LEU A 580 18.78 0.21 28.87
CA LEU A 580 18.56 -0.48 27.60
C LEU A 580 19.89 -0.76 26.89
N VAL A 581 20.80 0.22 26.76
CA VAL A 581 22.14 0.01 26.17
C VAL A 581 22.89 -1.11 26.91
N LYS A 582 22.86 -1.11 28.25
CA LYS A 582 23.48 -2.17 29.07
C LYS A 582 22.88 -3.56 28.88
N SER A 583 21.62 -3.67 28.43
CA SER A 583 20.99 -4.98 28.25
C SER A 583 21.46 -5.71 26.98
N TRP A 584 21.97 -4.98 25.98
CA TRP A 584 22.40 -5.56 24.71
C TRP A 584 23.87 -5.30 24.34
N TRP A 585 24.53 -4.32 24.96
CA TRP A 585 25.96 -4.03 24.77
C TRP A 585 26.78 -4.47 26.01
N PRO A 586 27.83 -5.28 25.83
CA PRO A 586 28.59 -5.90 26.93
C PRO A 586 29.51 -4.92 27.69
#